data_AF-A0A7X7I5I1-F1
#
_entry.id   AF-A0A7X7I5I1-F1
#
_cell.length_a   1.000
_cell.length_b   1.000
_cell.length_c   1.000
_cell.angle_alpha   90.00
_cell.angle_beta   90.00
_cell.angle_gamma   90.00
#
_symmetry.space_group_name_H-M   'P 1'
#
loop_
_entity.id
_entity.type
_entity.pdbx_description
1 polymer ?
#
loop_
_entity_poly.entity_id
_entity_poly.type
_entity_poly.pdbx_seq_one_letter_code
_entity_poly.pdbx_strand_id
1 'polypeptide(L)' 'MTPGINAAKKARIPYTLHEYEHDPSSESYGMEAAEKLGVPPERVFKTLVVALDGKELAVGIIPVDAMLSMKLIA' A
#
# COMPACT_ATOMS: atom_id res chain seq x y z
N MET A 1 15.82 8.19 3.86
CA MET A 1 15.40 6.95 3.16
C MET A 1 14.56 6.13 4.13
N THR A 2 13.45 5.54 3.67
CA THR A 2 12.49 4.85 4.56
C THR A 2 12.93 3.41 4.87
N PRO A 3 12.44 2.79 5.97
CA PRO A 3 12.75 1.40 6.29
C PRO A 3 12.41 0.40 5.17
N GLY A 4 11.31 0.61 4.44
CA GLY A 4 10.92 -0.27 3.31
C GLY A 4 11.93 -0.25 2.16
N ILE A 5 12.42 0.94 1.78
CA ILE A 5 13.45 1.08 0.74
C ILE A 5 14.76 0.42 1.19
N ASN A 6 15.16 0.62 2.46
CA ASN A 6 16.35 0.00 3.01
C ASN A 6 16.27 -1.54 3.02
N ALA A 7 15.09 -2.10 3.32
CA ALA A 7 14.85 -3.54 3.29
C ALA A 7 15.00 -4.12 1.88
N ALA A 8 14.35 -3.50 0.87
CA ALA A 8 14.48 -3.92 -0.53
C ALA A 8 15.92 -3.85 -1.04
N LYS A 9 16.64 -2.76 -0.71
CA LYS A 9 18.06 -2.59 -1.03
C LYS A 9 18.93 -3.67 -0.40
N LYS A 10 18.72 -3.97 0.89
CA LYS A 10 19.44 -5.04 1.61
C LYS A 10 19.20 -6.41 0.98
N ALA A 11 17.96 -6.67 0.56
CA ALA A 11 17.56 -7.91 -0.12
C ALA A 11 17.96 -7.97 -1.60
N ARG A 12 18.52 -6.89 -2.16
CA ARG A 12 18.87 -6.74 -3.59
C ARG A 12 17.67 -6.96 -4.53
N ILE A 13 16.49 -6.54 -4.10
CA ILE A 13 15.28 -6.57 -4.92
C ILE A 13 15.33 -5.38 -5.87
N PRO A 14 15.15 -5.55 -7.20
CA PRO A 14 15.01 -4.43 -8.12
C PRO A 14 13.74 -3.63 -7.81
N TYR A 15 13.86 -2.31 -7.71
CA TYR A 15 12.73 -1.41 -7.52
C TYR A 15 12.99 -0.06 -8.19
N THR A 16 11.91 0.67 -8.45
CA THR A 16 11.93 2.08 -8.90
C THR A 16 11.17 2.91 -7.88
N LEU A 17 11.72 4.07 -7.50
CA LEU A 17 11.01 5.02 -6.65
C LEU A 17 10.12 5.90 -7.54
N HIS A 18 8.86 6.01 -7.16
CA HIS A 18 7.90 6.93 -7.77
C HIS A 18 7.55 7.99 -6.72
N GLU A 19 7.92 9.23 -6.98
CA GLU A 19 7.68 10.37 -6.10
C GLU A 19 6.59 11.25 -6.71
N TYR A 20 5.70 11.76 -5.87
CA TYR A 20 4.68 12.72 -6.23
C TYR A 20 4.47 13.70 -5.08
N GLU A 21 4.01 14.91 -5.37
CA GLU A 21 3.66 15.90 -4.35
C GLU A 21 2.33 15.52 -3.70
N HIS A 22 2.29 15.28 -2.40
CA HIS A 22 1.06 14.93 -1.67
C HIS A 22 0.30 16.19 -1.23
N ASP A 23 -1.01 16.20 -1.43
CA ASP A 23 -1.92 17.20 -0.87
C ASP A 23 -2.38 16.75 0.53
N PRO A 24 -2.06 17.48 1.61
CA PRO A 24 -2.47 17.13 2.98
C PRO A 24 -3.98 17.02 3.19
N SER A 25 -4.79 17.57 2.28
CA SER A 25 -6.26 17.48 2.32
C SER A 25 -6.83 16.22 1.66
N SER A 26 -5.99 15.40 1.02
CA SER A 26 -6.39 14.17 0.33
C SER A 26 -6.99 13.13 1.27
N GLU A 27 -8.18 12.65 0.94
CA GLU A 27 -8.90 11.62 1.72
C GLU A 27 -8.32 10.20 1.51
N SER A 28 -7.55 9.97 0.44
CA SER A 28 -7.01 8.66 0.08
C SER A 28 -5.64 8.78 -0.58
N TYR A 29 -4.60 8.51 0.21
CA TYR A 29 -3.21 8.43 -0.26
C TYR A 29 -3.02 7.51 -1.47
N GLY A 30 -3.77 6.40 -1.51
CA GLY A 30 -3.65 5.40 -2.57
C GLY A 30 -4.22 5.87 -3.90
N MET A 31 -5.42 6.48 -3.87
CA MET A 31 -6.07 7.00 -5.08
C MET A 31 -5.32 8.21 -5.61
N GLU A 32 -4.89 9.11 -4.72
CA GLU A 32 -4.07 10.26 -5.09
C GLU A 32 -2.76 9.84 -5.77
N ALA A 33 -2.09 8.81 -5.23
CA ALA A 33 -0.88 8.27 -5.87
C ALA A 33 -1.16 7.76 -7.28
N ALA A 34 -2.30 7.08 -7.49
CA ALA A 34 -2.68 6.58 -8.81
C ALA A 34 -2.89 7.72 -9.81
N GLU A 35 -3.62 8.76 -9.40
CA GLU A 35 -3.90 9.94 -10.22
C GLU A 35 -2.63 10.72 -10.54
N LYS A 36 -1.83 11.08 -9.53
CA LYS A 36 -0.63 11.92 -9.70
C LYS A 36 0.49 11.23 -10.47
N LEU A 37 0.58 9.90 -10.37
CA LEU A 37 1.57 9.11 -11.12
C LEU A 37 1.04 8.63 -12.49
N GLY A 38 -0.24 8.87 -12.80
CA GLY A 38 -0.85 8.44 -14.06
C GLY A 38 -0.89 6.92 -14.23
N VAL A 39 -1.05 6.18 -13.14
CA VAL A 39 -1.09 4.71 -13.13
C VAL A 39 -2.51 4.22 -12.84
N PRO A 40 -2.95 3.11 -13.45
CA PRO A 40 -4.25 2.52 -13.14
C PRO A 40 -4.38 2.19 -11.64
N PRO A 41 -5.48 2.55 -10.96
CA PRO A 41 -5.68 2.29 -9.53
C PRO A 41 -5.49 0.83 -9.13
N GLU A 42 -5.87 -0.11 -10.00
CA GLU A 42 -5.73 -1.55 -9.76
C GLU A 42 -4.26 -2.02 -9.66
N ARG A 43 -3.31 -1.17 -10.07
CA ARG A 43 -1.86 -1.41 -9.98
C ARG A 43 -1.22 -0.68 -8.80
N VAL A 44 -1.97 0.11 -8.05
CA VAL A 44 -1.54 0.74 -6.80
C VAL A 44 -2.15 -0.05 -5.66
N PHE A 45 -1.34 -0.42 -4.67
CA PHE A 45 -1.77 -1.26 -3.56
C PHE A 45 -1.70 -0.50 -2.24
N LYS A 46 -2.73 -0.66 -1.41
CA LYS A 46 -2.72 -0.25 -0.01
C LYS A 46 -2.37 -1.44 0.89
N THR A 47 -1.63 -1.15 1.95
CA THR A 47 -1.23 -2.13 2.97
C THR A 47 -2.05 -1.89 4.22
N LEU A 48 -2.81 -2.89 4.66
CA LEU A 48 -3.71 -2.81 5.81
C LEU A 48 -3.27 -3.79 6.89
N VAL A 49 -3.16 -3.33 8.13
CA VAL A 49 -2.98 -4.21 9.29
C VAL A 49 -4.35 -4.57 9.83
N VAL A 50 -4.57 -5.87 10.05
CA VAL A 50 -5.86 -6.42 10.48
C VAL A 50 -5.65 -7.21 11.76
N ALA A 51 -6.51 -6.98 12.74
CA ALA A 51 -6.61 -7.85 13.91
C ALA A 51 -7.57 -9.00 13.60
N LEU A 52 -7.07 -10.23 13.67
CA LEU A 52 -7.85 -11.45 13.61
C LEU A 52 -8.30 -11.84 15.02
N ASP A 53 -9.21 -12.81 15.11
CA ASP A 53 -9.65 -13.36 16.38
C ASP A 53 -8.43 -13.86 17.20
N GLY A 54 -8.44 -13.65 18.51
CA GLY A 54 -7.38 -14.17 19.38
C GLY A 54 -6.10 -13.32 19.50
N LYS A 55 -6.11 -12.05 19.06
CA LYS A 55 -4.99 -11.06 19.11
C LYS A 55 -3.91 -11.24 18.04
N GLU A 56 -4.14 -12.07 17.03
CA GLU A 56 -3.23 -12.20 15.91
C GLU A 56 -3.35 -10.99 14.97
N LEU A 57 -2.22 -10.55 14.42
CA LEU A 57 -2.18 -9.49 13.42
C LEU A 57 -1.81 -10.09 12.06
N ALA A 58 -2.56 -9.71 11.03
CA ALA A 58 -2.29 -10.02 9.64
C ALA A 58 -2.05 -8.73 8.84
N VAL A 59 -1.39 -8.86 7.70
CA VAL A 59 -1.20 -7.75 6.75
C VAL A 59 -1.87 -8.13 5.42
N GLY A 60 -2.86 -7.33 5.02
CA GLY A 60 -3.51 -7.43 3.72
C GLY A 60 -2.91 -6.42 2.74
N ILE A 61 -2.56 -6.87 1.53
CA ILE A 61 -2.10 -6.02 0.43
C ILE A 61 -3.14 -6.13 -0.68
N ILE A 62 -3.88 -5.06 -0.94
CA ILE A 62 -4.99 -5.05 -1.90
C ILE A 62 -4.94 -3.79 -2.80
N PRO A 63 -5.54 -3.83 -3.99
CA PRO A 63 -5.69 -2.63 -4.82
C PRO A 63 -6.34 -1.47 -4.07
N VAL A 64 -5.94 -0.23 -4.41
CA VAL A 64 -6.44 0.97 -3.71
C VAL A 64 -7.94 1.20 -3.92
N ASP A 65 -8.46 0.79 -5.08
CA ASP A 65 -9.87 0.84 -5.47
C ASP A 65 -10.71 -0.33 -4.92
N ALA A 66 -10.08 -1.33 -4.29
CA ALA A 66 -10.75 -2.46 -3.67
C ALA A 66 -11.01 -2.25 -2.16
N MET A 67 -11.97 -3.00 -1.60
CA MET A 67 -12.18 -3.11 -0.15
C MET A 67 -11.72 -4.48 0.35
N LEU A 68 -11.12 -4.50 1.55
CA LEU A 68 -10.67 -5.74 2.16
C LEU A 68 -11.88 -6.58 2.63
N SER A 69 -11.91 -7.85 2.27
CA SER A 69 -12.90 -8.80 2.79
C SER A 69 -12.36 -9.49 4.04
N MET A 70 -12.97 -9.23 5.20
CA MET A 70 -12.63 -9.89 6.46
C MET A 70 -12.80 -11.41 6.41
N LYS A 71 -13.72 -11.90 5.57
CA LYS A 71 -13.95 -13.34 5.38
C LYS A 71 -12.86 -14.03 4.55
N LEU A 72 -12.21 -13.31 3.63
CA LEU A 72 -11.19 -13.88 2.76
C LEU A 72 -9.79 -13.82 3.38
N ILE A 73 -9.55 -12.91 4.32
CA ILE A 73 -8.26 -12.76 5.02
C ILE A 73 -8.14 -13.66 6.26
N ALA A 74 -9.26 -14.13 6.81
CA ALA A 74 -9.33 -15.00 7.98
C ALA A 74 -9.33 -16.48 7.63
#